data_AF-A0A9X4L6T2-F1
#
_entry.id   AF-A0A9X4L6T2-F1
#
_cell.length_a   1.000
_cell.length_b   1.000
_cell.length_c   1.000
_cell.angle_alpha   90.00
_cell.angle_beta   90.00
_cell.angle_gamma   90.00
#
_symmetry.space_group_name_H-M   'P 1'
#
loop_
_entity.id
_entity.type
_entity.pdbx_description
1 polymer ?
#
loop_
_entity_poly.entity_id
_entity_poly.type
_entity_poly.pdbx_seq_one_letter_code
_entity_poly.pdbx_strand_id
1 'polypeptide(L)'
;MTKVNIQLFDQDKQGNLHETDQSKAVEIKAIRPGQLGAIAKVVNGIQKDLQDNKEFQDTVIKLFGQYTEGFDIEDLIRSEDFNIFDVLSAFGFLVEKVPERTIELTSVASGIDSAYLEVQDMDTFFEVIEAIVEVNDIEKIVKRVKSLMDKVGKAVNFNKGTKQTTSKKQ
;
A
#
# COMPACT_ATOMS: atom_id res chain seq x y z
N MET A 1 -12.73 -10.45 -9.57
CA MET A 1 -11.56 -10.17 -10.43
C MET A 1 -11.96 -8.99 -11.27
N THR A 2 -11.30 -7.86 -11.07
CA THR A 2 -11.63 -6.58 -11.73
C THR A 2 -10.67 -6.40 -12.90
N LYS A 3 -11.20 -5.96 -14.04
CA LYS A 3 -10.41 -5.69 -15.25
C LYS A 3 -10.39 -4.20 -15.48
N VAL A 4 -9.21 -3.66 -15.71
CA VAL A 4 -9.01 -2.25 -16.08
C VAL A 4 -8.42 -2.22 -17.47
N ASN A 5 -8.95 -1.33 -18.32
CA ASN A 5 -8.40 -1.14 -19.65
C ASN A 5 -7.27 -0.12 -19.53
N ILE A 6 -6.05 -0.51 -19.89
CA ILE A 6 -4.93 0.43 -19.97
C ILE A 6 -4.61 0.73 -21.43
N GLN A 7 -4.26 1.97 -21.70
CA GLN A 7 -3.80 2.39 -23.00
C GLN A 7 -2.42 1.79 -23.29
N LEU A 8 -2.23 1.28 -24.51
CA LEU A 8 -0.93 0.82 -24.98
C LEU A 8 -0.17 1.97 -25.62
N PHE A 9 1.15 1.93 -25.45
CA PHE A 9 2.07 2.91 -25.99
C PHE A 9 3.16 2.19 -26.76
N ASP A 10 3.49 2.70 -27.94
CA ASP A 10 4.59 2.21 -28.74
C ASP A 10 5.84 3.03 -28.43
N GLN A 11 6.96 2.36 -28.18
CA GLN A 11 8.25 3.03 -28.04
C GLN A 11 8.92 3.15 -29.41
N ASP A 12 9.21 4.38 -29.84
CA ASP A 12 9.95 4.62 -31.06
C ASP A 12 11.44 4.25 -30.91
N LYS A 13 12.19 4.29 -32.03
CA LYS A 13 13.63 3.97 -32.05
C LYS A 13 14.50 4.94 -31.23
N GLN A 14 13.94 6.07 -30.78
CA GLN A 14 14.60 7.10 -29.98
C GLN A 14 14.23 6.99 -28.50
N GLY A 15 13.33 6.06 -28.16
CA GLY A 15 12.89 5.79 -26.79
C GLY A 15 11.64 6.55 -26.37
N ASN A 16 11.03 7.37 -27.25
CA ASN A 16 9.82 8.11 -26.92
C ASN A 16 8.59 7.21 -27.02
N LEU A 17 7.66 7.36 -26.07
CA LEU A 17 6.38 6.65 -26.05
C LEU A 17 5.35 7.44 -26.85
N HIS A 18 4.66 6.76 -27.77
CA HIS A 18 3.55 7.30 -28.56
C HIS A 18 2.26 6.58 -28.17
N GLU A 19 1.21 7.35 -27.90
CA GLU A 19 -0.14 6.82 -27.72
C GLU A 19 -0.53 6.00 -28.94
N THR A 20 -0.98 4.78 -28.71
CA THR A 20 -1.65 3.99 -29.75
C THR A 20 -3.15 4.24 -29.68
N ASP A 21 -3.95 3.76 -30.63
CA ASP A 21 -5.42 3.68 -30.49
C ASP A 21 -5.85 2.37 -29.79
N GLN A 22 -4.90 1.62 -29.21
CA GLN A 22 -5.14 0.30 -28.68
C GLN A 22 -5.13 0.32 -27.15
N SER A 23 -6.15 -0.29 -26.56
CA SER A 23 -6.22 -0.57 -25.13
C SER A 23 -6.09 -2.07 -24.87
N LYS A 24 -5.48 -2.44 -23.75
CA LYS A 24 -5.44 -3.82 -23.26
C LYS A 24 -6.16 -3.92 -21.93
N ALA A 25 -7.13 -4.83 -21.86
CA ALA A 25 -7.72 -5.23 -20.59
C ALA A 25 -6.70 -5.98 -19.75
N VAL A 26 -6.29 -5.40 -18.63
CA VAL A 26 -5.45 -6.02 -17.62
C VAL A 26 -6.32 -6.46 -16.45
N GLU A 27 -6.13 -7.71 -16.04
CA GLU A 27 -6.80 -8.27 -14.87
C GLU A 27 -5.99 -7.94 -13.61
N ILE A 28 -6.61 -7.19 -12.70
CA ILE A 28 -6.04 -6.93 -11.38
C ILE A 28 -6.25 -8.16 -10.50
N LYS A 29 -5.15 -8.63 -9.91
CA LYS A 29 -5.08 -9.88 -9.16
C LYS A 29 -4.86 -9.61 -7.68
N ALA A 30 -5.18 -10.61 -6.86
CA ALA A 30 -4.85 -10.57 -5.45
C ALA A 30 -3.32 -10.46 -5.26
N ILE A 31 -2.93 -9.57 -4.36
CA ILE A 31 -1.56 -9.31 -3.91
C ILE A 31 -1.00 -10.60 -3.34
N ARG A 32 0.16 -10.99 -3.86
CA ARG A 32 0.90 -12.17 -3.45
C ARG A 32 1.84 -11.84 -2.29
N PRO A 33 2.24 -12.81 -1.46
CA PRO A 33 3.19 -12.58 -0.38
C PRO A 33 4.51 -11.92 -0.83
N GLY A 34 5.01 -12.24 -2.03
CA GLY A 34 6.21 -11.60 -2.58
C GLY A 34 6.04 -10.11 -2.89
N GLN A 35 4.83 -9.67 -3.23
CA GLN A 35 4.52 -8.26 -3.47
C GLN A 35 4.43 -7.48 -2.15
N LEU A 36 4.04 -8.11 -1.03
CA LEU A 36 3.96 -7.44 0.28
C LEU A 36 5.30 -6.83 0.71
N GLY A 37 6.40 -7.55 0.52
CA GLY A 37 7.74 -7.04 0.85
C GLY A 37 8.18 -5.87 -0.03
N ALA A 38 7.77 -5.87 -1.31
CA ALA A 38 8.03 -4.76 -2.22
C ALA A 38 7.16 -3.54 -1.86
N ILE A 39 5.86 -3.73 -1.62
CA ILE A 39 4.95 -2.69 -1.13
C ILE A 39 5.50 -2.03 0.14
N ALA A 40 5.92 -2.82 1.12
CA ALA A 40 6.48 -2.29 2.37
C ALA A 40 7.73 -1.42 2.13
N LYS A 41 8.59 -1.77 1.15
CA LYS A 41 9.75 -0.94 0.79
C LYS A 41 9.32 0.39 0.19
N VAL A 42 8.35 0.39 -0.73
CA VAL A 42 7.85 1.63 -1.34
C VAL A 42 7.19 2.52 -0.30
N VAL A 43 6.36 1.95 0.58
CA VAL A 43 5.72 2.70 1.68
C VAL A 43 6.76 3.31 2.63
N ASN A 44 7.82 2.58 2.97
CA ASN A 44 8.93 3.14 3.75
C ASN A 44 9.66 4.27 3.01
N GLY A 45 9.75 4.20 1.67
CA GLY A 45 10.25 5.28 0.83
C GLY A 45 9.37 6.52 0.91
N ILE A 46 8.07 6.36 0.71
CA ILE A 46 7.05 7.41 0.85
C ILE A 46 7.16 8.08 2.22
N GLN A 47 7.23 7.29 3.29
CA GLN A 47 7.36 7.82 4.64
C GLN A 47 8.61 8.68 4.79
N LYS A 48 9.77 8.24 4.30
CA LYS A 48 11.02 9.02 4.37
C LYS A 48 10.95 10.30 3.54
N ASP A 49 10.40 10.22 2.34
CA ASP A 49 10.28 11.36 1.42
C ASP A 49 9.34 12.44 2.01
N LEU A 50 8.37 12.02 2.83
CA LEU A 50 7.34 12.89 3.41
C LEU A 50 7.50 13.16 4.91
N GLN A 51 8.49 12.58 5.60
CA GLN A 51 8.58 12.63 7.06
C GLN A 51 8.62 14.06 7.63
N ASP A 52 9.22 14.99 6.88
CA ASP A 52 9.37 16.41 7.25
C ASP A 52 8.26 17.30 6.65
N ASN A 53 7.31 16.71 5.92
CA ASN A 53 6.21 17.43 5.29
C ASN A 53 5.03 17.59 6.28
N LYS A 54 4.81 18.83 6.74
CA LYS A 54 3.71 19.15 7.66
C LYS A 54 2.33 18.83 7.10
N GLU A 55 2.12 19.03 5.80
CA GLU A 55 0.85 18.74 5.14
C GLU A 55 0.59 17.22 5.09
N PHE A 56 1.65 16.42 4.90
CA PHE A 56 1.57 14.96 5.05
C PHE A 56 1.24 14.58 6.49
N GLN A 57 1.94 15.15 7.48
CA GLN A 57 1.65 14.91 8.89
C GLN A 57 0.19 15.27 9.23
N ASP A 58 -0.30 16.42 8.78
CA ASP A 58 -1.69 16.86 8.96
C ASP A 58 -2.69 15.94 8.24
N THR A 59 -2.36 15.46 7.05
CA THR A 59 -3.20 14.51 6.30
C THR A 59 -3.25 13.16 7.00
N VAL A 60 -2.11 12.66 7.48
CA VAL A 60 -2.04 11.45 8.31
C VAL A 60 -2.82 11.63 9.60
N ILE A 61 -2.72 12.78 10.27
CA ILE A 61 -3.50 13.08 11.49
C ILE A 61 -5.00 13.21 11.17
N LYS A 62 -5.39 13.76 10.02
CA LYS A 62 -6.81 13.86 9.65
C LYS A 62 -7.41 12.50 9.31
N LEU A 63 -6.68 11.67 8.58
CA LEU A 63 -7.14 10.35 8.15
C LEU A 63 -6.98 9.29 9.25
N PHE A 64 -6.00 9.47 10.15
CA PHE A 64 -5.58 8.45 11.12
C PHE A 64 -5.31 9.03 12.51
N GLY A 65 -6.06 10.07 12.93
CA GLY A 65 -5.79 10.98 14.06
C GLY A 65 -5.54 10.43 15.48
N GLN A 66 -5.34 9.13 15.62
CA GLN A 66 -4.88 8.48 16.84
C GLN A 66 -3.35 8.33 16.89
N TYR A 67 -2.61 8.61 15.80
CA TYR A 67 -1.16 8.38 15.72
C TYR A 67 -0.38 9.70 15.75
N THR A 68 -0.24 10.28 16.94
CA THR A 68 0.28 11.64 17.10
C THR A 68 1.81 11.77 17.14
N GLU A 69 2.59 10.69 17.27
CA GLU A 69 4.06 10.79 17.23
C GLU A 69 4.70 9.50 16.68
N GLY A 70 5.52 9.61 15.62
CA GLY A 70 6.30 8.50 15.08
C GLY A 70 5.47 7.47 14.30
N PHE A 71 4.83 7.89 13.19
CA PHE A 71 4.03 7.02 12.31
C PHE A 71 4.69 5.65 12.09
N ASP A 72 4.08 4.62 12.66
CA ASP A 72 4.42 3.22 12.44
C ASP A 72 3.30 2.59 11.62
N ILE A 73 3.64 1.95 10.51
CA ILE A 73 2.68 1.23 9.66
C ILE A 73 2.01 0.11 10.46
N GLU A 74 2.68 -0.43 11.48
CA GLU A 74 2.06 -1.39 12.40
C GLU A 74 0.86 -0.81 13.14
N ASP A 75 0.87 0.49 13.41
CA ASP A 75 -0.21 1.17 14.10
C ASP A 75 -1.40 1.42 13.17
N LEU A 76 -1.16 1.76 11.91
CA LEU A 76 -2.18 1.80 10.84
C LEU A 76 -2.90 0.44 10.70
N ILE A 77 -2.16 -0.67 10.79
CA ILE A 77 -2.71 -2.03 10.71
C ILE A 77 -3.57 -2.39 11.94
N ARG A 78 -3.36 -1.70 13.07
CA ARG A 78 -4.10 -1.94 14.32
C ARG A 78 -5.39 -1.12 14.43
N SER A 79 -5.59 -0.10 13.61
CA SER A 79 -6.78 0.76 13.64
C SER A 79 -8.06 -0.02 13.28
N GLU A 80 -9.16 0.25 13.98
CA GLU A 80 -10.46 -0.38 13.73
C GLU A 80 -11.35 0.44 12.77
N ASP A 81 -10.92 1.66 12.43
CA ASP A 81 -11.70 2.66 11.69
C ASP A 81 -11.25 2.81 10.21
N PHE A 82 -10.52 1.83 9.66
CA PHE A 82 -10.02 1.88 8.28
C PHE A 82 -11.17 1.94 7.26
N ASN A 83 -11.22 3.01 6.46
CA ASN A 83 -12.22 3.23 5.41
C ASN A 83 -11.56 3.39 4.03
N ILE A 84 -12.16 2.80 3.00
CA ILE A 84 -11.69 2.84 1.62
C ILE A 84 -11.62 4.27 1.03
N PHE A 85 -12.53 5.17 1.44
CA PHE A 85 -12.51 6.55 0.98
C PHE A 85 -11.30 7.33 1.52
N ASP A 86 -10.81 6.97 2.71
CA ASP A 86 -9.61 7.55 3.30
C ASP A 86 -8.36 7.08 2.55
N VAL A 87 -8.38 5.84 2.05
CA VAL A 87 -7.32 5.29 1.19
C VAL A 87 -7.25 6.08 -0.12
N LEU A 88 -8.38 6.26 -0.82
CA LEU A 88 -8.40 6.99 -2.08
C LEU A 88 -7.98 8.46 -1.90
N SER A 89 -8.41 9.10 -0.80
CA SER A 89 -7.99 10.47 -0.45
C SER A 89 -6.48 10.54 -0.19
N ALA A 90 -5.91 9.54 0.51
CA ALA A 90 -4.47 9.45 0.71
C ALA A 90 -3.72 9.25 -0.62
N PHE A 91 -4.23 8.41 -1.53
CA PHE A 91 -3.64 8.25 -2.86
C PHE A 91 -3.64 9.55 -3.65
N GLY A 92 -4.72 10.34 -3.62
CA GLY A 92 -4.75 11.67 -4.24
C GLY A 92 -3.65 12.60 -3.73
N PHE A 93 -3.45 12.65 -2.41
CA PHE A 93 -2.35 13.40 -1.80
C PHE A 93 -0.97 12.87 -2.24
N LEU A 94 -0.79 11.55 -2.28
CA LEU A 94 0.48 10.93 -2.67
C LEU A 94 0.82 11.18 -4.14
N VAL A 95 -0.17 11.14 -5.04
CA VAL A 95 0.01 11.52 -6.45
C VAL A 95 0.53 12.95 -6.56
N GLU A 96 -0.01 13.89 -5.77
CA GLU A 96 0.41 15.28 -5.81
C GLU A 96 1.83 15.49 -5.27
N LYS A 97 2.19 14.85 -4.15
CA LYS A 97 3.45 15.12 -3.44
C LYS A 97 4.62 14.21 -3.83
N VAL A 98 4.33 12.94 -4.11
CA VAL A 98 5.30 11.88 -4.40
C VAL A 98 4.81 11.01 -5.57
N PRO A 99 4.62 11.59 -6.77
CA PRO A 99 4.04 10.87 -7.92
C PRO A 99 4.85 9.62 -8.29
N GLU A 100 6.19 9.71 -8.32
CA GLU A 100 7.07 8.57 -8.62
C GLU A 100 6.84 7.38 -7.68
N ARG A 101 6.73 7.65 -6.37
CA ARG A 101 6.46 6.61 -5.37
C ARG A 101 5.06 6.04 -5.48
N THR A 102 4.11 6.87 -5.88
CA THR A 102 2.71 6.44 -6.05
C THR A 102 2.56 5.53 -7.26
N ILE A 103 3.26 5.84 -8.35
CA ILE A 103 3.37 4.98 -9.53
C ILE A 103 4.07 3.67 -9.16
N GLU A 104 5.19 3.73 -8.43
CA GLU A 104 5.92 2.54 -7.96
C GLU A 104 5.02 1.64 -7.10
N LEU A 105 4.27 2.21 -6.16
CA LEU A 105 3.35 1.49 -5.29
C LEU A 105 2.23 0.80 -6.09
N THR A 106 1.64 1.55 -7.02
CA THR A 106 0.56 1.07 -7.90
C THR A 106 1.06 -0.03 -8.83
N SER A 107 2.28 0.11 -9.36
CA SER A 107 2.95 -0.90 -10.20
C SER A 107 3.14 -2.20 -9.43
N VAL A 108 3.73 -2.12 -8.24
CA VAL A 108 3.97 -3.31 -7.41
C VAL A 108 2.66 -4.00 -7.02
N ALA A 109 1.62 -3.24 -6.66
CA ALA A 109 0.36 -3.79 -6.20
C ALA A 109 -0.48 -4.40 -7.34
N SER A 110 -0.57 -3.72 -8.49
CA SER A 110 -1.30 -4.22 -9.67
C SER A 110 -0.54 -5.32 -10.42
N GLY A 111 0.79 -5.30 -10.36
CA GLY A 111 1.65 -6.07 -11.26
C GLY A 111 1.74 -5.50 -12.69
N ILE A 112 1.24 -4.28 -12.90
CA ILE A 112 1.42 -3.52 -14.15
C ILE A 112 2.78 -2.83 -14.10
N ASP A 113 3.50 -2.86 -15.21
CA ASP A 113 4.81 -2.19 -15.31
C ASP A 113 4.65 -0.67 -15.20
N SER A 114 5.53 -0.03 -14.42
CA SER A 114 5.43 1.40 -14.08
C SER A 114 5.47 2.30 -15.31
N ALA A 115 6.20 1.91 -16.36
CA ALA A 115 6.29 2.71 -17.59
C ALA A 115 4.94 2.81 -18.31
N TYR A 116 4.05 1.81 -18.16
CA TYR A 116 2.70 1.90 -18.69
C TYR A 116 1.80 2.76 -17.81
N LEU A 117 1.98 2.73 -16.48
CA LEU A 117 1.18 3.52 -15.56
C LEU A 117 1.48 5.01 -15.63
N GLU A 118 2.74 5.38 -15.83
CA GLU A 118 3.22 6.78 -15.88
C GLU A 118 2.61 7.58 -17.03
N VAL A 119 2.24 6.89 -18.11
CA VAL A 119 1.69 7.51 -19.32
C VAL A 119 0.16 7.37 -19.43
N GLN A 120 -0.50 6.70 -18.48
CA GLN A 120 -1.96 6.70 -18.47
C GLN A 120 -2.50 8.09 -18.15
N ASP A 121 -3.71 8.38 -18.65
CA ASP A 121 -4.47 9.49 -18.10
C ASP A 121 -4.80 9.24 -16.61
N MET A 122 -5.10 10.33 -15.90
CA MET A 122 -5.34 10.28 -14.47
C MET A 122 -6.55 9.42 -14.10
N ASP A 123 -7.60 9.43 -14.92
CA ASP A 123 -8.81 8.66 -14.68
C ASP A 123 -8.50 7.15 -14.70
N THR A 124 -7.79 6.69 -15.74
CA THR A 124 -7.34 5.30 -15.87
C THR A 124 -6.37 4.91 -14.75
N PHE A 125 -5.47 5.81 -14.36
CA PHE A 125 -4.57 5.57 -13.23
C PHE A 125 -5.34 5.36 -11.92
N PHE A 126 -6.38 6.18 -11.66
CA PHE A 126 -7.25 5.99 -10.50
C PHE A 126 -8.11 4.73 -10.60
N GLU A 127 -8.61 4.35 -11.79
CA GLU A 127 -9.31 3.07 -11.99
C GLU A 127 -8.44 1.87 -11.60
N VAL A 128 -7.12 1.92 -11.89
CA VAL A 128 -6.18 0.88 -11.45
C VAL A 128 -6.09 0.83 -9.92
N ILE A 129 -5.98 1.98 -9.26
CA ILE A 129 -5.92 2.05 -7.78
C ILE A 129 -7.20 1.50 -7.17
N GLU A 130 -8.36 1.92 -7.65
CA GLU A 130 -9.66 1.44 -7.19
C GLU A 130 -9.78 -0.08 -7.35
N ALA A 131 -9.41 -0.61 -8.53
CA ALA A 131 -9.43 -2.04 -8.79
C ALA A 131 -8.45 -2.83 -7.89
N ILE A 132 -7.28 -2.25 -7.55
CA ILE A 132 -6.38 -2.85 -6.55
C ILE A 132 -7.10 -2.99 -5.22
N VAL A 133 -7.72 -1.91 -4.72
CA VAL A 133 -8.37 -1.91 -3.41
C VAL A 133 -9.63 -2.80 -3.39
N GLU A 134 -10.37 -2.88 -4.49
CA GLU A 134 -11.54 -3.75 -4.60
C GLU A 134 -11.15 -5.25 -4.60
N VAL A 135 -10.15 -5.62 -5.42
CA VAL A 135 -9.72 -7.02 -5.54
C VAL A 135 -9.01 -7.49 -4.28
N ASN A 136 -8.25 -6.59 -3.66
CA ASN A 136 -7.52 -6.84 -2.43
C ASN A 136 -8.30 -6.22 -1.32
N ASP A 137 -9.20 -6.96 -0.69
CA ASP A 137 -9.91 -6.57 0.53
C ASP A 137 -8.87 -6.15 1.61
N ILE A 138 -8.42 -4.89 1.53
CA ILE A 138 -7.27 -4.38 2.30
C ILE A 138 -7.65 -4.41 3.76
N GLU A 139 -8.91 -4.10 4.08
CA GLU A 139 -9.48 -4.21 5.41
C GLU A 139 -9.31 -5.64 5.96
N LYS A 140 -9.65 -6.67 5.20
CA LYS A 140 -9.46 -8.07 5.60
C LYS A 140 -8.00 -8.49 5.68
N ILE A 141 -7.14 -8.00 4.79
CA ILE A 141 -5.70 -8.26 4.84
C ILE A 141 -5.12 -7.67 6.14
N VAL A 142 -5.43 -6.41 6.43
CA VAL A 142 -5.03 -5.70 7.65
C VAL A 142 -5.52 -6.44 8.89
N LYS A 143 -6.82 -6.81 8.96
CA LYS A 143 -7.39 -7.60 10.07
C LYS A 143 -6.68 -8.95 10.27
N ARG A 144 -6.29 -9.62 9.17
CA ARG A 144 -5.53 -10.88 9.23
C ARG A 144 -4.13 -10.68 9.79
N VAL A 145 -3.43 -9.62 9.37
CA VAL A 145 -2.11 -9.28 9.90
C VAL A 145 -2.21 -8.97 11.40
N LYS A 146 -3.16 -8.12 11.82
CA LYS A 146 -3.43 -7.82 13.24
C LYS A 146 -3.67 -9.09 14.05
N SER A 147 -4.57 -9.97 13.59
CA SER A 147 -4.88 -11.23 14.29
C SER A 147 -3.66 -12.15 14.42
N LEU A 148 -2.79 -12.19 13.41
CA LEU A 148 -1.55 -12.97 13.46
C LEU A 148 -0.55 -12.38 14.46
N MET A 149 -0.36 -11.06 14.44
CA MET A 149 0.51 -10.35 15.39
C MET A 149 0.04 -10.57 16.83
N ASP A 150 -1.26 -10.45 17.11
CA ASP A 150 -1.83 -10.70 18.44
C ASP A 150 -1.57 -12.12 18.93
N LYS A 151 -1.71 -13.11 18.04
CA LYS A 151 -1.45 -14.52 18.36
C LYS A 151 0.03 -14.77 18.66
N VAL A 152 0.93 -14.16 17.88
CA VAL A 152 2.37 -14.26 18.11
C VAL A 152 2.76 -13.55 19.41
N GLY A 153 2.26 -12.33 19.65
CA GLY A 153 2.49 -11.58 20.88
C GLY A 153 2.02 -12.34 22.14
N LYS A 154 0.83 -12.95 22.07
CA LYS A 154 0.32 -13.83 23.14
C LYS A 154 1.22 -15.05 23.36
N ALA A 155 1.70 -15.69 22.30
CA ALA A 155 2.62 -16.84 22.40
C ALA A 155 3.98 -16.47 22.99
N VAL A 156 4.56 -15.31 22.61
CA VAL A 156 5.82 -14.81 23.17
C VAL A 156 5.67 -14.42 24.65
N ASN A 157 4.56 -13.78 25.01
CA ASN A 157 4.27 -13.43 26.41
C ASN A 157 3.99 -14.67 27.28
N PHE A 158 3.35 -15.71 26.73
CA PHE A 158 3.17 -16.99 27.40
C PHE A 158 4.52 -17.66 27.74
N ASN A 159 5.49 -17.57 26.82
CA ASN A 159 6.84 -18.12 27.01
C ASN A 159 7.71 -17.30 28.00
N LYS A 160 7.36 -16.04 28.27
CA LYS A 160 7.99 -15.22 29.32
C LYS A 160 7.43 -15.56 30.71
N GLY A 161 6.14 -15.88 30.82
CA GLY A 161 5.49 -16.29 32.07
C GLY A 161 5.91 -17.67 32.59
N THR A 162 6.24 -18.61 31.71
CA THR A 162 6.70 -19.96 32.08
C THR A 162 8.17 -20.03 32.50
N LYS A 163 9.01 -19.05 32.11
CA LYS A 163 10.43 -18.99 32.51
C LYS A 163 10.65 -18.47 33.94
N GLN A 164 9.69 -17.79 34.56
CA GLN A 164 9.82 -17.31 35.95
C GLN A 164 9.40 -18.34 37.00
N THR A 165 8.69 -19.41 36.62
CA THR A 165 8.19 -20.43 37.57
C THR A 165 9.08 -21.67 37.71
N THR A 166 10.10 -21.85 36.86
CA THR A 166 11.02 -23.00 36.93
C THR A 166 12.35 -22.74 37.62
N SER A 167 12.66 -21.50 38.03
CA SER A 167 13.96 -21.16 38.65
C SER A 167 13.95 -21.08 40.18
N LYS A 168 12.91 -21.57 40.86
CA LYS A 168 12.90 -21.77 42.32
C LYS A 168 12.48 -23.19 42.68
N LYS A 169 13.41 -24.14 42.52
CA LYS A 169 13.56 -25.35 43.35
C LYS A 169 14.80 -26.14 42.89
N GLN A 170 15.95 -25.79 43.45
CA GLN A 170 16.88 -26.69 44.16
C GLN A 170 18.10 -25.90 44.61
#